data_AF-A0A960ZDR6-F1
#
_entry.id   AF-A0A960ZDR6-F1
#
_cell.length_a   1.000
_cell.length_b   1.000
_cell.length_c   1.000
_cell.angle_alpha   90.00
_cell.angle_beta   90.00
_cell.angle_gamma   90.00
#
_symmetry.space_group_name_H-M   'P 1'
#
loop_
_entity.id
_entity.type
_entity.pdbx_description
1 polymer ?
#
loop_
_entity_poly.entity_id
_entity_poly.type
_entity_poly.pdbx_seq_one_letter_code
_entity_poly.pdbx_strand_id
1 'polypeptide(L)'
;MARGYSVRVAKLQTLPELWLVSDERNDAKLEWALATLPKGNALVFRHYHLKDRMRRQRFDELAPIARAGGHLMILSGEADIAVQWGADGIYGRPGRLGTGHGLLRLATAHDAREIILANRVKADGIFLSPVFPTRSHKGEGCLGASLFRELAALAEMPVIALGGMNAERARELAWPRWAAIDGLS
;
A
#
# COMPACT_ATOMS: atom_id res chain seq x y z
N MET A 1 17.64 33.63 -7.82
CA MET A 1 16.28 33.08 -7.72
C MET A 1 16.13 31.95 -8.73
N ALA A 2 16.29 30.69 -8.31
CA ALA A 2 16.03 29.53 -9.16
C ALA A 2 14.78 28.83 -8.62
N ARG A 3 13.63 29.14 -9.24
CA ARG A 3 12.32 28.58 -8.89
C ARG A 3 12.16 27.19 -9.50
N GLY A 4 11.83 26.22 -8.64
CA GLY A 4 10.57 25.49 -8.82
C GLY A 4 10.56 24.17 -9.57
N TYR A 5 11.68 23.69 -10.11
CA TYR A 5 11.74 22.35 -10.70
C TYR A 5 12.49 21.41 -9.74
N SER A 6 11.95 20.19 -9.54
CA SER A 6 12.68 19.00 -9.03
C SER A 6 12.37 18.44 -7.62
N VAL A 7 11.43 18.95 -6.83
CA VAL A 7 11.03 18.22 -5.59
C VAL A 7 9.76 17.38 -5.80
N ARG A 8 8.75 17.92 -6.49
CA ARG A 8 7.49 17.20 -6.76
C ARG A 8 7.62 16.15 -7.87
N VAL A 9 8.50 16.36 -8.84
CA VAL A 9 8.69 15.43 -9.97
C VAL A 9 9.51 14.20 -9.55
N ALA A 10 10.45 14.36 -8.62
CA ALA A 10 11.22 13.25 -8.05
C ALA A 10 10.36 12.29 -7.20
N LYS A 11 9.26 12.78 -6.60
CA LYS A 11 8.33 11.95 -5.82
C LYS A 11 7.42 11.05 -6.68
N LEU A 12 7.31 11.31 -7.98
CA LEU A 12 6.35 10.65 -8.88
C LEU A 12 6.94 9.52 -9.74
N GLN A 13 8.20 9.11 -9.54
CA GLN A 13 8.81 8.03 -10.33
C GLN A 13 9.33 6.79 -9.58
N THR A 14 9.30 6.71 -8.25
CA THR A 14 9.49 5.39 -7.59
C THR A 14 8.66 5.30 -6.32
N LEU A 15 7.47 4.71 -6.43
CA LEU A 15 6.83 4.11 -5.26
C LEU A 15 7.80 3.12 -4.59
N PRO A 16 7.79 3.01 -3.24
CA PRO A 16 8.58 2.02 -2.51
C PRO A 16 8.50 0.60 -3.08
N GLU A 17 9.58 -0.15 -2.91
CA GLU A 17 9.66 -1.55 -3.32
C GLU A 17 8.91 -2.47 -2.34
N LEU A 18 8.98 -2.16 -1.04
CA LEU A 18 8.38 -2.98 -0.01
C LEU A 18 7.31 -2.23 0.77
N TRP A 19 6.19 -2.90 0.98
CA TRP A 19 5.03 -2.37 1.68
C TRP A 19 4.60 -3.31 2.80
N LEU A 20 4.60 -2.80 4.04
CA LEU A 20 3.94 -3.47 5.14
C LEU A 20 2.46 -3.09 5.12
N VAL A 21 1.56 -4.05 5.28
CA VAL A 21 0.12 -3.81 5.39
C VAL A 21 -0.34 -4.27 6.76
N SER A 22 -0.86 -3.34 7.57
CA SER A 22 -1.33 -3.68 8.90
C SER A 22 -2.67 -4.42 8.85
N ASP A 23 -2.89 -5.31 9.80
CA ASP A 23 -4.10 -6.09 10.03
C ASP A 23 -4.18 -6.46 11.52
N GLU A 24 -5.33 -6.92 12.00
CA GLU A 24 -5.45 -7.40 13.40
C GLU A 24 -4.42 -8.48 13.74
N ARG A 25 -4.12 -9.33 12.75
CA ARG A 25 -3.26 -10.50 12.91
C ARG A 25 -1.77 -10.17 13.12
N ASN A 26 -1.31 -9.02 12.62
CA ASN A 26 0.10 -8.63 12.72
C ASN A 26 0.32 -7.43 13.64
N ASP A 27 -0.73 -6.88 14.26
CA ASP A 27 -0.67 -5.64 15.03
C ASP A 27 0.42 -5.67 16.12
N ALA A 28 0.47 -6.76 16.89
CA ALA A 28 1.44 -6.95 17.98
C ALA A 28 2.92 -6.98 17.53
N LYS A 29 3.19 -7.06 16.23
CA LYS A 29 4.55 -7.09 15.65
C LYS A 29 4.91 -5.82 14.89
N LEU A 30 3.97 -4.88 14.72
CA LEU A 30 4.16 -3.74 13.81
C LEU A 30 5.31 -2.84 14.21
N GLU A 31 5.51 -2.58 15.49
CA GLU A 31 6.61 -1.77 16.00
C GLU A 31 7.96 -2.37 15.61
N TRP A 32 8.13 -3.68 15.84
CA TRP A 32 9.35 -4.40 15.48
C TRP A 32 9.51 -4.45 13.96
N ALA A 33 8.45 -4.76 13.22
CA ALA A 33 8.50 -4.86 11.77
C ALA A 33 8.87 -3.52 11.12
N LEU A 34 8.33 -2.39 11.60
CA LEU A 34 8.72 -1.06 11.13
C LEU A 34 10.16 -0.71 11.51
N ALA A 35 10.60 -1.07 12.71
CA ALA A 35 11.96 -0.78 13.15
C ALA A 35 13.03 -1.58 12.37
N THR A 36 12.69 -2.76 11.84
CA THR A 36 13.61 -3.62 11.09
C THR A 36 13.42 -3.54 9.57
N LEU A 37 12.36 -2.90 9.09
CA LEU A 37 12.11 -2.70 7.67
C LEU A 37 13.26 -1.90 7.03
N PRO A 38 13.74 -2.26 5.82
CA PRO A 38 14.73 -1.45 5.12
C PRO A 38 14.22 -0.02 4.93
N LYS A 39 15.08 0.97 5.18
CA LYS A 39 14.72 2.40 5.14
C LYS A 39 14.04 2.81 3.84
N GLY A 40 13.13 3.79 3.90
CA GLY A 40 12.48 4.36 2.72
C GLY A 40 11.29 3.57 2.16
N ASN A 41 10.85 2.52 2.87
CA ASN A 41 9.67 1.73 2.48
C ASN A 41 8.32 2.33 2.95
N ALA A 42 7.25 1.56 3.04
CA ALA A 42 5.93 2.11 3.41
C ALA A 42 5.07 1.19 4.27
N LEU A 43 4.18 1.79 5.04
CA LEU A 43 3.12 1.13 5.80
C LEU A 43 1.75 1.57 5.27
N VAL A 44 0.90 0.60 4.92
CA VAL A 44 -0.54 0.81 4.74
C VAL A 44 -1.25 0.49 6.06
N PHE A 45 -1.71 1.53 6.74
CA PHE A 45 -2.43 1.45 8.01
C PHE A 45 -3.94 1.27 7.77
N ARG A 46 -4.44 0.06 8.03
CA ARG A 46 -5.86 -0.34 7.85
C ARG A 46 -6.62 -0.34 9.17
N HIS A 47 -6.24 -1.21 10.13
CA HIS A 47 -6.86 -1.37 11.46
C HIS A 47 -8.39 -1.12 11.49
N TYR A 48 -9.13 -1.75 10.57
CA TYR A 48 -10.58 -1.55 10.49
C TYR A 48 -11.33 -2.13 11.70
N HIS A 49 -10.68 -3.02 12.47
CA HIS A 49 -11.24 -3.62 13.68
C HIS A 49 -11.24 -2.66 14.88
N LEU A 50 -10.47 -1.57 14.83
CA LEU A 50 -10.42 -0.58 15.90
C LEU A 50 -11.47 0.53 15.69
N LYS A 51 -12.07 0.99 16.79
CA LYS A 51 -12.90 2.21 16.79
C LYS A 51 -12.03 3.45 16.54
N ASP A 52 -12.61 4.50 15.98
CA ASP A 52 -11.88 5.69 15.50
C ASP A 52 -10.86 6.27 16.50
N ARG A 53 -11.22 6.41 17.78
CA ARG A 53 -10.29 6.92 18.81
C ARG A 53 -9.09 6.00 19.00
N MET A 54 -9.31 4.69 19.13
CA MET A 54 -8.24 3.70 19.28
C MET A 54 -7.42 3.58 18.00
N ARG A 55 -8.08 3.65 16.86
CA ARG A 55 -7.45 3.62 15.54
C ARG A 55 -6.53 4.82 15.33
N ARG A 56 -6.95 6.01 15.76
CA ARG A 56 -6.11 7.22 15.77
C ARG A 56 -4.92 7.05 16.70
N GLN A 57 -5.16 6.62 17.94
CA GLN A 57 -4.09 6.41 18.91
C GLN A 57 -3.04 5.43 18.36
N ARG A 58 -3.49 4.31 17.77
CA ARG A 58 -2.59 3.32 17.18
C ARG A 58 -1.80 3.85 15.99
N PHE A 59 -2.41 4.71 15.17
CA PHE A 59 -1.68 5.43 14.12
C PHE A 59 -0.59 6.33 14.70
N ASP A 60 -0.90 7.10 15.74
CA ASP A 60 0.04 8.02 16.40
C ASP A 60 1.19 7.27 17.09
N GLU A 61 0.97 6.04 17.57
CA GLU A 61 2.01 5.17 18.14
C GLU A 61 3.00 4.68 17.08
N LEU A 62 2.51 4.30 15.89
CA LEU A 62 3.36 3.75 14.82
C LEU A 62 4.05 4.82 13.98
N ALA A 63 3.45 6.01 13.85
CA ALA A 63 3.94 7.04 12.96
C ALA A 63 5.38 7.53 13.27
N PRO A 64 5.80 7.74 14.54
CA PRO A 64 7.19 8.08 14.86
C PRO A 64 8.19 7.01 14.43
N ILE A 65 7.85 5.72 14.60
CA ILE A 65 8.71 4.59 14.22
C ILE A 65 8.85 4.55 12.70
N ALA A 66 7.73 4.66 11.98
CA ALA A 66 7.72 4.71 10.53
C ALA A 66 8.57 5.88 10.00
N ARG A 67 8.38 7.09 10.56
CA ARG A 67 9.12 8.29 10.16
C ARG A 67 10.62 8.19 10.47
N ALA A 68 11.02 7.55 11.57
CA ALA A 68 12.44 7.31 11.88
C ALA A 68 13.12 6.42 10.83
N GLY A 69 12.39 5.46 10.24
CA GLY A 69 12.83 4.65 9.10
C GLY A 69 12.71 5.35 7.74
N GLY A 70 12.19 6.58 7.69
CA GLY A 70 11.86 7.28 6.45
C GLY A 70 10.72 6.62 5.68
N HIS A 71 9.85 5.88 6.37
CA HIS A 71 8.75 5.17 5.74
C HIS A 71 7.55 6.08 5.48
N LEU A 72 6.87 5.85 4.37
CA LEU A 72 5.58 6.49 4.09
C LEU A 72 4.48 5.85 4.94
N MET A 73 3.60 6.68 5.50
CA MET A 73 2.41 6.27 6.24
C MET A 73 1.16 6.50 5.39
N ILE A 74 0.58 5.41 4.87
CA ILE A 74 -0.63 5.46 4.05
C ILE A 74 -1.82 5.07 4.90
N LEU A 75 -2.82 5.94 4.99
CA LEU A 75 -4.05 5.64 5.72
C LEU A 75 -5.05 4.96 4.80
N SER A 76 -5.60 3.82 5.20
CA SER A 76 -6.81 3.36 4.53
C SER A 76 -8.05 4.06 5.08
N GLY A 77 -8.65 4.94 4.30
CA GLY A 77 -9.79 5.73 4.73
C GLY A 77 -10.00 6.94 3.84
N GLU A 78 -10.83 7.86 4.32
CA GLU A 78 -11.17 9.08 3.59
C GLU A 78 -9.99 10.07 3.55
N ALA A 79 -9.89 10.83 2.46
CA ALA A 79 -8.80 11.78 2.23
C ALA A 79 -8.68 12.84 3.32
N ASP A 80 -9.81 13.40 3.79
CA ASP A 80 -9.81 14.44 4.82
C ASP A 80 -9.24 13.94 6.15
N ILE A 81 -9.56 12.69 6.52
CA ILE A 81 -9.02 12.06 7.72
C ILE A 81 -7.51 11.83 7.55
N ALA A 82 -7.07 11.38 6.38
CA ALA A 82 -5.66 11.17 6.08
C ALA A 82 -4.86 12.48 6.17
N VAL A 83 -5.39 13.58 5.63
CA VAL A 83 -4.79 14.92 5.79
C VAL A 83 -4.73 15.31 7.27
N GLN A 84 -5.84 15.16 8.01
CA GLN A 84 -5.91 15.52 9.42
C GLN A 84 -4.92 14.73 10.29
N TRP A 85 -4.67 13.47 9.95
CA TRP A 85 -3.74 12.60 10.69
C TRP A 85 -2.29 12.76 10.22
N GLY A 86 -2.04 13.55 9.17
CA GLY A 86 -0.72 13.74 8.60
C GLY A 86 -0.16 12.48 7.95
N ALA A 87 -1.02 11.72 7.28
CA ALA A 87 -0.63 10.60 6.42
C ALA A 87 -0.05 11.12 5.09
N ASP A 88 0.80 10.30 4.47
CA ASP A 88 1.42 10.59 3.16
C ASP A 88 0.53 10.19 1.99
N GLY A 89 -0.51 9.38 2.25
CA GLY A 89 -1.43 8.93 1.24
C GLY A 89 -2.68 8.25 1.76
N ILE A 90 -3.55 7.91 0.82
CA ILE A 90 -4.76 7.12 1.01
C ILE A 90 -4.69 5.78 0.29
N TYR A 91 -5.31 4.77 0.89
CA TYR A 91 -5.44 3.43 0.35
C TYR A 91 -6.90 2.95 0.33
N GLY A 92 -7.40 2.52 -0.83
CA GLY A 92 -8.75 1.97 -0.93
C GLY A 92 -9.20 1.67 -2.34
N ARG A 93 -10.49 1.36 -2.50
CA ARG A 93 -11.09 1.11 -3.82
C ARG A 93 -11.00 2.39 -4.69
N PRO A 94 -10.81 2.28 -6.01
CA PRO A 94 -10.67 3.45 -6.89
C PRO A 94 -11.76 4.52 -6.71
N GLY A 95 -13.02 4.11 -6.58
CA GLY A 95 -14.15 5.04 -6.37
C GLY A 95 -14.21 5.73 -5.00
N ARG A 96 -13.33 5.38 -4.07
CA ARG A 96 -13.19 5.97 -2.73
C ARG A 96 -11.89 6.75 -2.56
N LEU A 97 -11.06 6.79 -3.60
CA LEU A 97 -9.89 7.66 -3.61
C LEU A 97 -10.39 9.08 -3.89
N GLY A 98 -10.52 9.88 -2.83
CA GLY A 98 -10.91 11.29 -2.91
C GLY A 98 -9.96 12.13 -3.76
N THR A 99 -10.23 13.44 -3.84
CA THR A 99 -9.38 14.37 -4.61
C THR A 99 -8.01 14.56 -3.96
N GLY A 100 -6.96 14.58 -4.78
CA GLY A 100 -5.56 14.56 -4.32
C GLY A 100 -5.10 15.86 -3.66
N HIS A 101 -5.35 16.01 -2.35
CA HIS A 101 -4.83 17.09 -1.49
C HIS A 101 -3.31 16.97 -1.25
N GLY A 102 -2.52 16.63 -2.27
CA GLY A 102 -1.09 16.33 -2.15
C GLY A 102 -0.77 14.95 -1.56
N LEU A 103 -1.80 14.14 -1.30
CA LEU A 103 -1.70 12.76 -0.85
C LEU A 103 -1.43 11.80 -2.02
N LEU A 104 -0.62 10.77 -1.79
CA LEU A 104 -0.55 9.60 -2.68
C LEU A 104 -1.88 8.86 -2.67
N ARG A 105 -2.37 8.44 -3.84
CA ARG A 105 -3.64 7.71 -3.99
C ARG A 105 -3.35 6.29 -4.46
N LEU A 106 -3.51 5.33 -3.56
CA LEU A 106 -3.18 3.93 -3.80
C LEU A 106 -4.46 3.10 -3.90
N ALA A 107 -4.73 2.59 -5.10
CA ALA A 107 -5.90 1.79 -5.39
C ALA A 107 -5.73 0.33 -4.98
N THR A 108 -6.85 -0.36 -4.72
CA THR A 108 -6.92 -1.83 -4.68
C THR A 108 -7.60 -2.35 -5.93
N ALA A 109 -7.11 -3.44 -6.51
CA ALA A 109 -7.78 -4.15 -7.58
C ALA A 109 -7.66 -5.67 -7.44
N HIS A 110 -8.70 -6.36 -7.93
CA HIS A 110 -8.79 -7.81 -7.99
C HIS A 110 -9.05 -8.32 -9.42
N ASP A 111 -9.42 -7.42 -10.35
CA ASP A 111 -9.73 -7.76 -11.73
C ASP A 111 -9.43 -6.59 -12.70
N ALA A 112 -9.58 -6.84 -14.00
CA ALA A 112 -9.36 -5.84 -15.04
C ALA A 112 -10.29 -4.62 -14.95
N ARG A 113 -11.54 -4.79 -14.47
CA ARG A 113 -12.50 -3.68 -14.35
C ARG A 113 -12.03 -2.70 -13.28
N GLU A 114 -11.57 -3.20 -12.15
CA GLU A 114 -11.03 -2.37 -11.07
C GLU A 114 -9.74 -1.65 -11.49
N ILE A 115 -8.89 -2.28 -12.30
CA ILE A 115 -7.69 -1.63 -12.87
C ILE A 115 -8.07 -0.47 -13.80
N ILE A 116 -9.04 -0.69 -14.70
CA ILE A 116 -9.53 0.37 -15.59
C ILE A 116 -10.11 1.55 -14.78
N LEU A 117 -10.81 1.27 -13.69
CA LEU A 117 -11.30 2.32 -12.79
C LEU A 117 -10.13 3.07 -12.12
N ALA A 118 -9.09 2.37 -11.68
CA ALA A 118 -7.88 2.98 -11.13
C ALA A 118 -7.18 3.90 -12.14
N ASN A 119 -7.09 3.49 -13.42
CA ASN A 119 -6.54 4.33 -14.49
C ASN A 119 -7.38 5.61 -14.66
N ARG A 120 -8.71 5.48 -14.70
CA ARG A 120 -9.64 6.62 -14.86
C ARG A 120 -9.52 7.66 -13.74
N VAL A 121 -9.38 7.21 -12.50
CA VAL A 121 -9.17 8.12 -11.36
C VAL A 121 -7.72 8.58 -11.23
N LYS A 122 -6.84 8.13 -12.15
CA LYS A 122 -5.41 8.43 -12.19
C LYS A 122 -4.73 8.10 -10.88
N ALA A 123 -4.99 6.92 -10.31
CA ALA A 123 -4.33 6.50 -9.07
C ALA A 123 -2.80 6.54 -9.23
N ASP A 124 -2.09 6.88 -8.16
CA ASP A 124 -0.63 7.01 -8.16
C ASP A 124 0.06 5.63 -8.06
N GLY A 125 -0.67 4.60 -7.63
CA GLY A 125 -0.26 3.19 -7.62
C GLY A 125 -1.45 2.27 -7.34
N ILE A 126 -1.25 0.97 -7.55
CA ILE A 126 -2.31 -0.02 -7.37
C ILE A 126 -1.80 -1.31 -6.73
N PHE A 127 -2.53 -1.81 -5.74
CA PHE A 127 -2.32 -3.10 -5.12
C PHE A 127 -3.20 -4.13 -5.84
N LEU A 128 -2.56 -5.08 -6.52
CA LEU A 128 -3.24 -6.15 -7.24
C LEU A 128 -3.15 -7.45 -6.43
N SER A 129 -4.30 -8.00 -6.07
CA SER A 129 -4.39 -9.11 -5.11
C SER A 129 -5.65 -9.97 -5.28
N PRO A 130 -5.67 -11.21 -4.72
CA PRO A 130 -4.53 -11.92 -4.16
C PRO A 130 -3.66 -12.58 -5.24
N VAL A 131 -2.35 -12.34 -5.22
CA VAL A 131 -1.42 -13.00 -6.16
C VAL A 131 -1.33 -14.50 -5.88
N PHE A 132 -1.10 -14.86 -4.62
CA PHE A 132 -0.97 -16.24 -4.17
C PHE A 132 -1.99 -16.58 -3.07
N PRO A 133 -2.20 -17.87 -2.77
CA PRO A 133 -3.11 -18.28 -1.70
C PRO A 133 -2.77 -17.61 -0.37
N THR A 134 -3.80 -17.16 0.34
CA THR A 134 -3.69 -16.48 1.64
C THR A 134 -4.43 -17.22 2.73
N ARG A 135 -4.06 -17.01 4.00
CA ARG A 135 -4.82 -17.54 5.15
C ARG A 135 -6.23 -16.92 5.26
N SER A 136 -6.42 -15.71 4.75
CA SER A 136 -7.69 -14.96 4.81
C SER A 136 -8.70 -15.35 3.75
N HIS A 137 -8.25 -15.96 2.64
CA HIS A 137 -9.10 -16.41 1.54
C HIS A 137 -8.82 -17.88 1.23
N LYS A 138 -9.24 -18.78 2.13
CA LYS A 138 -9.28 -20.22 1.85
C LYS A 138 -10.52 -20.53 1.02
N GLY A 139 -10.45 -20.36 -0.30
CA GLY A 139 -11.50 -20.83 -1.22
C GLY A 139 -11.85 -19.92 -2.40
N GLU A 140 -11.46 -18.64 -2.36
CA GLU A 140 -11.53 -17.75 -3.52
C GLU A 140 -10.22 -17.88 -4.31
N GLY A 141 -10.30 -18.07 -5.62
CA GLY A 141 -9.13 -18.27 -6.48
C GLY A 141 -8.10 -17.14 -6.34
N CYS A 142 -6.82 -17.49 -6.36
CA CYS A 142 -5.74 -16.52 -6.50
C CYS A 142 -5.39 -16.32 -7.98
N LEU A 143 -4.77 -15.17 -8.29
CA LEU A 143 -4.37 -14.86 -9.66
C LEU A 143 -3.28 -15.82 -10.18
N GLY A 144 -2.31 -16.15 -9.33
CA GLY A 144 -1.05 -16.76 -9.77
C GLY A 144 -0.20 -15.78 -10.58
N ALA A 145 1.03 -16.19 -10.91
CA ALA A 145 2.00 -15.30 -11.55
C ALA A 145 1.58 -14.85 -12.96
N SER A 146 1.01 -15.74 -13.77
CA SER A 146 0.64 -15.44 -15.16
C SER A 146 -0.50 -14.41 -15.24
N LEU A 147 -1.64 -14.69 -14.62
CA LEU A 147 -2.78 -13.76 -14.64
C LEU A 147 -2.45 -12.44 -13.93
N PHE A 148 -1.63 -12.47 -12.86
CA PHE A 148 -1.14 -11.25 -12.24
C PHE A 148 -0.41 -10.34 -13.24
N ARG A 149 0.50 -10.89 -14.06
CA ARG A 149 1.25 -10.12 -15.06
C ARG A 149 0.33 -9.60 -16.18
N GLU A 150 -0.61 -10.42 -16.64
CA GLU A 150 -1.59 -10.02 -17.66
C GLU A 150 -2.44 -8.84 -17.17
N LEU A 151 -2.96 -8.91 -15.95
CA LEU A 151 -3.71 -7.83 -15.33
C LEU A 151 -2.82 -6.60 -15.07
N ALA A 152 -1.62 -6.80 -14.55
CA ALA A 152 -0.68 -5.71 -14.28
C ALA A 152 -0.31 -4.91 -15.55
N ALA A 153 -0.29 -5.56 -16.73
CA ALA A 153 -0.05 -4.89 -17.99
C ALA A 153 -1.17 -3.92 -18.41
N LEU A 154 -2.36 -4.02 -17.81
CA LEU A 154 -3.47 -3.09 -18.05
C LEU A 154 -3.34 -1.79 -17.22
N ALA A 155 -2.47 -1.77 -16.21
CA ALA A 155 -2.32 -0.64 -15.30
C ALA A 155 -1.45 0.46 -15.91
N GLU A 156 -1.92 1.71 -15.83
CA GLU A 156 -1.18 2.90 -16.26
C GLU A 156 -0.32 3.50 -15.12
N MET A 157 -0.29 2.83 -13.96
CA MET A 157 0.46 3.21 -12.76
C MET A 157 1.25 2.02 -12.21
N PRO A 158 2.23 2.24 -11.30
CA PRO A 158 2.99 1.14 -10.72
C PRO A 158 2.09 0.15 -9.95
N VAL A 159 2.26 -1.13 -10.25
CA VAL A 159 1.54 -2.24 -9.60
C VAL A 159 2.36 -2.81 -8.45
N ILE A 160 1.71 -3.00 -7.31
CA ILE A 160 2.24 -3.57 -6.08
C ILE A 160 1.56 -4.93 -5.88
N ALA A 161 2.35 -6.01 -5.90
CA ALA A 161 1.85 -7.35 -5.68
C ALA A 161 1.41 -7.53 -4.22
N LEU A 162 0.17 -7.96 -3.97
CA LEU A 162 -0.34 -8.23 -2.63
C LEU A 162 -1.11 -9.55 -2.58
N GLY A 163 -1.10 -10.19 -1.42
CA GLY A 163 -1.84 -11.42 -1.17
C GLY A 163 -0.95 -12.64 -1.28
N GLY A 164 -0.63 -13.21 -0.12
CA GLY A 164 0.22 -14.39 -0.03
C GLY A 164 1.68 -14.08 -0.34
N MET A 165 2.10 -12.82 -0.41
CA MET A 165 3.50 -12.48 -0.68
C MET A 165 4.41 -12.71 0.54
N ASN A 166 5.62 -13.15 0.27
CA ASN A 166 6.78 -13.17 1.16
C ASN A 166 8.05 -12.99 0.29
N ALA A 167 9.23 -12.93 0.90
CA ALA A 167 10.48 -12.72 0.15
C ALA A 167 10.78 -13.79 -0.90
N GLU A 168 10.37 -15.04 -0.66
CA GLU A 168 10.54 -16.15 -1.60
C GLU A 168 9.63 -16.00 -2.83
N ARG A 169 8.33 -15.76 -2.60
CA ARG A 169 7.34 -15.54 -3.65
C ARG A 169 7.60 -14.24 -4.41
N ALA A 170 8.17 -13.22 -3.77
CA ALA A 170 8.61 -12.01 -4.45
C ALA A 170 9.76 -12.29 -5.43
N ARG A 171 10.72 -13.13 -5.03
CA ARG A 171 11.81 -13.60 -5.92
C ARG A 171 11.26 -14.45 -7.08
N GLU A 172 10.34 -15.37 -6.80
CA GLU A 172 9.68 -16.19 -7.82
C GLU A 172 8.87 -15.35 -8.81
N LEU A 173 8.08 -14.39 -8.30
CA LEU A 173 7.29 -13.48 -9.12
C LEU A 173 8.19 -12.50 -9.89
N ALA A 174 9.44 -12.29 -9.48
CA ALA A 174 10.38 -11.35 -10.09
C ALA A 174 9.71 -10.00 -10.41
N TRP A 175 9.03 -9.42 -9.41
CA TRP A 175 8.28 -8.18 -9.54
C TRP A 175 8.84 -7.13 -8.58
N PRO A 176 9.02 -5.87 -9.04
CA PRO A 176 9.80 -4.89 -8.30
C PRO A 176 9.14 -4.36 -7.02
N ARG A 177 7.80 -4.52 -6.89
CA ARG A 177 7.05 -3.96 -5.75
C ARG A 177 6.08 -4.95 -5.17
N TRP A 178 6.16 -5.19 -3.87
CA TRP A 178 5.26 -6.12 -3.23
C TRP A 178 4.95 -5.71 -1.79
N ALA A 179 3.83 -6.23 -1.32
CA ALA A 179 3.25 -5.91 -0.05
C ALA A 179 2.93 -7.18 0.72
N ALA A 180 3.14 -7.14 2.03
CA ALA A 180 2.84 -8.26 2.90
C ALA A 180 2.18 -7.81 4.20
N ILE A 181 1.32 -8.69 4.72
CA ILE A 181 0.73 -8.58 6.04
C ILE A 181 1.63 -9.34 7.02
N ASP A 182 1.76 -10.65 6.84
CA ASP A 182 2.57 -11.52 7.71
C ASP A 182 3.94 -11.91 7.11
N GLY A 183 4.18 -11.60 5.83
CA GLY A 183 5.34 -12.10 5.08
C GLY A 183 6.66 -11.35 5.32
N LEU A 184 6.68 -10.37 6.25
CA LEU A 184 7.84 -9.53 6.59
C LEU A 184 8.36 -9.78 8.01
N SER A 185 7.79 -10.73 8.74
CA SER A 185 8.21 -11.13 10.09
C SER A 185 8.88 -12.49 10.14
#